data_AF-A0A7V0NU37-F1
#
_entry.id   AF-A0A7V0NU37-F1
#
_cell.length_a   1.000
_cell.length_b   1.000
_cell.length_c   1.000
_cell.angle_alpha   90.00
_cell.angle_beta   90.00
_cell.angle_gamma   90.00
#
_symmetry.space_group_name_H-M   'P 1'
#
loop_
_entity.id
_entity.type
_entity.pdbx_description
1 polymer ?
#
loop_
_entity_poly.entity_id
_entity_poly.type
_entity_poly.pdbx_seq_one_letter_code
_entity_poly.pdbx_strand_id
1 'polypeptide(L)'
;MATRIVESEAAASAVLNRKQADELRAAATQLGEAKRRIEALRKELTAAEKLEDIDGKIEGLRRRLRDLERTNDADRRASAAAAAELQLARNESATLREDRENARSEVRKLKTERATLLRQIQSGEIEHDRSDPVRFARELDQLVALSSGGRPVGSVGSSDVVSAEIDRRPSLPPGVRPDSKEAVAWLLDHSPQSRWVIDGYNLSFALGKAMTDPAEARREVERRLSKLARRASNGSVLVVFDSAKEGERAVRSGRLVDVAFAPSHQSADDAIVERAAAPYTVVVSNDRELRERSEERGALVLWSDALVAWLG
;
A
#
# COMPACT_ATOMS: atom_id res chain seq x y z
N MET A 1 83.57 75.81 -53.39
CA MET A 1 82.74 74.72 -53.96
C MET A 1 82.43 73.60 -52.96
N ALA A 2 83.34 73.25 -52.04
CA ALA A 2 83.10 72.21 -51.03
C ALA A 2 81.94 72.50 -50.05
N THR A 3 81.72 73.75 -49.65
CA THR A 3 80.67 74.14 -48.69
C THR A 3 79.24 73.94 -49.21
N ARG A 4 78.97 74.15 -50.51
CA ARG A 4 77.64 73.93 -51.10
C ARG A 4 77.26 72.45 -51.24
N ILE A 5 78.24 71.55 -51.36
CA ILE A 5 78.00 70.11 -51.51
C ILE A 5 77.58 69.52 -50.16
N VAL A 6 78.26 69.90 -49.07
CA VAL A 6 77.92 69.48 -47.70
C VAL A 6 76.53 70.01 -47.29
N GLU A 7 76.17 71.23 -47.66
CA GLU A 7 74.82 71.78 -47.43
C GLU A 7 73.73 71.02 -48.21
N SER A 8 74.01 70.57 -49.44
CA SER A 8 73.06 69.78 -50.23
C SER A 8 72.83 68.36 -49.69
N GLU A 9 73.88 67.72 -49.18
CA GLU A 9 73.79 66.38 -48.58
C GLU A 9 73.06 66.42 -47.23
N ALA A 10 73.33 67.45 -46.40
CA ALA A 10 72.61 67.68 -45.15
C ALA A 10 71.11 67.94 -45.38
N ALA A 11 70.76 68.71 -46.42
CA ALA A 11 69.37 68.96 -46.79
C ALA A 11 68.66 67.68 -47.28
N ALA A 12 69.33 66.85 -48.10
CA ALA A 12 68.78 65.58 -48.58
C ALA A 12 68.56 64.58 -47.43
N SER A 13 69.50 64.49 -46.48
CA SER A 13 69.38 63.65 -45.28
C SER A 13 68.23 64.11 -44.37
N ALA A 14 68.04 65.43 -44.20
CA ALA A 14 66.93 65.97 -43.42
C ALA A 14 65.56 65.66 -44.05
N VAL A 15 65.45 65.68 -45.38
CA VAL A 15 64.22 65.31 -46.10
C VAL A 15 63.92 63.81 -45.96
N LEU A 16 64.94 62.95 -46.05
CA LEU A 16 64.78 61.51 -45.85
C LEU A 16 64.33 61.18 -44.42
N ASN A 17 64.94 61.80 -43.42
CA ASN A 17 64.57 61.60 -42.01
C ASN A 17 63.15 62.08 -41.71
N ARG A 18 62.68 63.17 -42.34
CA ARG A 18 61.28 63.61 -42.21
C ARG A 18 60.30 62.61 -42.82
N LYS A 19 60.59 62.09 -44.03
CA LYS A 19 59.77 61.05 -44.66
C LYS A 19 59.69 59.79 -43.79
N GLN A 20 60.82 59.33 -43.26
CA GLN A 20 60.85 58.18 -42.35
C GLN A 20 60.07 58.46 -41.05
N ALA A 21 60.17 59.67 -40.49
CA ALA A 21 59.39 60.04 -39.32
C ALA A 21 57.87 60.08 -39.59
N ASP A 22 57.45 60.56 -40.76
CA ASP A 22 56.06 60.59 -41.16
C ASP A 22 55.51 59.19 -41.48
N GLU A 23 56.31 58.32 -42.09
CA GLU A 23 56.00 56.89 -42.27
C GLU A 23 55.85 56.16 -40.94
N LEU A 24 56.74 56.41 -39.97
CA LEU A 24 56.65 55.84 -38.63
C LEU A 24 55.40 56.35 -37.88
N ARG A 25 55.03 57.62 -38.05
CA ARG A 25 53.79 58.17 -37.47
C ARG A 25 52.55 57.56 -38.11
N ALA A 26 52.54 57.39 -39.42
CA ALA A 26 51.46 56.72 -40.14
C ALA A 26 51.31 55.27 -39.68
N ALA A 27 52.43 54.53 -39.59
CA ALA A 27 52.46 53.15 -39.09
C ALA A 27 52.01 53.06 -37.63
N ALA A 28 52.40 54.00 -36.77
CA ALA A 28 51.95 54.05 -35.38
C ALA A 28 50.44 54.31 -35.26
N THR A 29 49.89 55.13 -36.15
CA THR A 29 48.45 55.43 -36.22
C THR A 29 47.66 54.21 -36.67
N GLN A 30 48.11 53.55 -37.74
CA GLN A 30 47.55 52.28 -38.21
C GLN A 30 47.62 51.18 -37.16
N LEU A 31 48.74 51.07 -36.43
CA LEU A 31 48.86 50.12 -35.32
C LEU A 31 47.88 50.44 -34.18
N GLY A 32 47.66 51.73 -33.88
CA GLY A 32 46.67 52.18 -32.90
C GLY A 32 45.23 51.83 -33.30
N GLU A 33 44.88 52.04 -34.57
CA GLU A 33 43.58 51.68 -35.12
C GLU A 33 43.37 50.15 -35.15
N ALA A 34 44.38 49.40 -35.58
CA ALA A 34 44.37 47.94 -35.56
C ALA A 34 44.18 47.39 -34.14
N LYS A 35 44.86 47.95 -33.14
CA LYS A 35 44.69 47.59 -31.72
C LYS A 35 43.26 47.85 -31.24
N ARG A 36 42.69 49.02 -31.53
CA ARG A 36 41.30 49.33 -31.19
C ARG A 36 40.31 48.38 -31.87
N ARG A 37 40.57 48.01 -33.13
CA ARG A 37 39.75 47.06 -33.87
C ARG A 37 39.81 45.66 -33.26
N ILE A 38 40.99 45.20 -32.85
CA ILE A 38 41.17 43.91 -32.16
C ILE A 38 40.43 43.91 -30.82
N GLU A 39 40.51 44.98 -30.03
CA GLU A 39 39.77 45.09 -28.77
C GLU A 39 38.25 45.09 -28.97
N ALA A 40 37.76 45.78 -30.00
CA ALA A 40 36.33 45.75 -30.35
C ALA A 40 35.87 44.34 -30.72
N LEU A 41 36.62 43.64 -31.60
CA LEU A 41 36.31 42.26 -32.00
C LEU A 41 36.36 41.28 -30.83
N ARG A 42 37.30 41.46 -29.88
CA ARG A 42 37.33 40.65 -28.65
C ARG A 42 36.07 40.84 -27.81
N LYS A 43 35.59 42.09 -27.66
CA LYS A 43 34.35 42.36 -26.93
C LYS A 43 33.15 41.73 -27.62
N GLU A 44 33.06 41.83 -28.94
CA GLU A 44 32.01 41.18 -29.73
C GLU A 44 32.03 39.65 -29.59
N LEU A 45 33.22 39.02 -29.65
CA LEU A 45 33.36 37.59 -29.44
C LEU A 45 32.86 37.16 -28.06
N THR A 46 33.27 37.85 -26.99
CA THR A 46 32.79 37.54 -25.64
C THR A 46 31.29 37.75 -25.45
N ALA A 47 30.68 38.66 -26.21
CA ALA A 47 29.23 38.85 -26.20
C ALA A 47 28.52 37.71 -26.94
N ALA A 48 29.08 37.25 -28.07
CA ALA A 48 28.56 36.11 -28.82
C ALA A 48 28.62 34.81 -27.99
N GLU A 49 29.74 34.53 -27.30
CA GLU A 49 29.88 33.37 -26.41
C GLU A 49 28.80 33.36 -25.32
N LYS A 50 28.50 34.51 -24.73
CA LYS A 50 27.42 34.64 -23.72
C LYS A 50 26.03 34.37 -24.28
N LEU A 51 25.78 34.73 -25.54
CA LEU A 51 24.50 34.45 -26.20
C LEU A 51 24.35 32.95 -26.47
N GLU A 52 25.41 32.29 -26.91
CA GLU A 52 25.43 30.83 -27.12
C GLU A 52 25.17 30.07 -25.80
N ASP A 53 25.75 30.51 -24.69
CA ASP A 53 25.47 29.97 -23.35
C ASP A 53 23.98 30.13 -22.96
N ILE A 54 23.36 31.25 -23.32
CA ILE A 54 21.94 31.50 -23.06
C ILE A 54 21.07 30.60 -23.92
N ASP A 55 21.38 30.45 -25.21
CA ASP A 55 20.65 29.57 -26.12
C ASP A 55 20.72 28.11 -25.66
N GLY A 56 21.89 27.66 -25.21
CA GLY A 56 22.06 26.34 -24.60
C GLY A 56 21.18 26.14 -23.36
N LYS A 57 21.08 27.16 -22.48
CA LYS A 57 20.17 27.13 -21.32
C LYS A 57 18.70 27.09 -21.74
N ILE A 58 18.30 27.88 -22.73
CA ILE A 58 16.93 27.88 -23.26
C ILE A 58 16.57 26.51 -23.84
N GLU A 59 17.49 25.89 -24.58
CA GLU A 59 17.27 24.56 -25.12
C GLU A 59 17.15 23.51 -24.00
N GLY A 60 17.99 23.60 -22.97
CA GLY A 60 17.89 22.77 -21.77
C GLY A 60 16.54 22.90 -21.06
N LEU A 61 16.05 24.14 -20.88
CA LEU A 61 14.72 24.39 -20.30
C LEU A 61 13.59 23.85 -21.18
N ARG A 62 13.68 23.99 -22.51
CA ARG A 62 12.70 23.42 -23.45
C ARG A 62 12.67 21.89 -23.40
N ARG A 63 13.82 21.23 -23.28
CA ARG A 63 13.90 19.77 -23.09
C ARG A 63 13.19 19.37 -21.79
N ARG A 64 13.50 20.05 -20.69
CA ARG A 64 12.88 19.79 -19.39
C ARG A 64 11.37 20.02 -19.39
N LEU A 65 10.90 21.06 -20.08
CA LEU A 65 9.46 21.32 -20.25
C LEU A 65 8.77 20.17 -20.99
N ARG A 66 9.35 19.69 -22.10
CA ARG A 66 8.80 18.54 -22.84
C ARG A 66 8.76 17.27 -22.01
N ASP A 67 9.77 17.04 -21.18
CA ASP A 67 9.79 15.86 -20.31
C ASP A 67 8.72 15.97 -19.20
N LEU A 68 8.52 17.16 -18.62
CA LEU A 68 7.43 17.42 -17.67
C LEU A 68 6.04 17.28 -18.30
N GLU A 69 5.86 17.73 -19.54
CA GLU A 69 4.61 17.55 -20.29
C GLU A 69 4.32 16.06 -20.51
N ARG A 70 5.33 15.27 -20.89
CA ARG A 70 5.20 13.82 -21.06
C ARG A 70 4.83 13.12 -19.76
N THR A 71 5.45 13.49 -18.64
CA THR A 71 5.10 12.90 -17.34
C THR A 71 3.69 13.28 -16.92
N ASN A 72 3.30 14.55 -17.10
CA ASN A 72 1.94 15.00 -16.77
C ASN A 72 0.88 14.30 -17.63
N ASP A 73 1.14 14.09 -18.92
CA ASP A 73 0.24 13.33 -19.79
C ASP A 73 0.16 11.85 -19.40
N ALA A 74 1.25 11.25 -18.94
CA ALA A 74 1.23 9.90 -18.39
C ALA A 74 0.40 9.82 -17.10
N ASP A 75 0.58 10.78 -16.18
CA ASP A 75 -0.17 10.86 -14.93
C ASP A 75 -1.68 11.08 -15.17
N ARG A 76 -2.04 11.92 -16.15
CA ARG A 76 -3.44 12.11 -16.58
C ARG A 76 -4.05 10.83 -17.10
N ARG A 77 -3.33 10.06 -17.93
CA ARG A 77 -3.80 8.76 -18.44
C ARG A 77 -3.95 7.74 -17.31
N ALA A 78 -3.00 7.66 -16.40
CA ALA A 78 -3.07 6.78 -15.23
C ALA A 78 -4.27 7.13 -14.34
N SER A 79 -4.49 8.43 -14.10
CA SER A 79 -5.64 8.93 -13.34
C SER A 79 -6.97 8.60 -14.00
N ALA A 80 -7.07 8.76 -15.33
CA ALA A 80 -8.26 8.41 -16.09
C ALA A 80 -8.54 6.89 -16.05
N ALA A 81 -7.51 6.06 -16.16
CA ALA A 81 -7.64 4.60 -16.05
C ALA A 81 -8.11 4.18 -14.64
N ALA A 82 -7.50 4.75 -13.59
CA ALA A 82 -7.90 4.49 -12.21
C ALA A 82 -9.36 4.92 -11.93
N ALA A 83 -9.80 6.04 -12.50
CA ALA A 83 -11.18 6.50 -12.41
C ALA A 83 -12.16 5.53 -13.08
N ALA A 84 -11.80 4.99 -14.25
CA ALA A 84 -12.61 4.00 -14.96
C ALA A 84 -12.73 2.68 -14.18
N GLU A 85 -11.62 2.18 -13.62
CA GLU A 85 -11.63 0.99 -12.75
C GLU A 85 -12.48 1.20 -11.50
N LEU A 86 -12.40 2.37 -10.88
CA LEU A 86 -13.23 2.70 -9.71
C LEU A 86 -14.72 2.72 -10.08
N GLN A 87 -15.07 3.23 -11.25
CA GLN A 87 -16.45 3.22 -11.73
C GLN A 87 -16.96 1.80 -11.98
N LEU A 88 -16.15 0.93 -12.57
CA LEU A 88 -16.50 -0.49 -12.74
C LEU A 88 -16.73 -1.18 -11.40
N ALA A 89 -15.82 -1.00 -10.43
CA ALA A 89 -15.95 -1.57 -9.10
C ALA A 89 -17.18 -1.04 -8.34
N ARG A 90 -17.55 0.23 -8.54
CA ARG A 90 -18.78 0.82 -7.98
C ARG A 90 -20.03 0.19 -8.57
N ASN A 91 -20.07 -0.02 -9.89
CA ASN A 91 -21.19 -0.66 -10.56
C ASN A 91 -21.35 -2.12 -10.10
N GLU A 92 -20.24 -2.87 -10.03
CA GLU A 92 -20.25 -4.25 -9.51
C GLU A 92 -20.75 -4.28 -8.06
N SER A 93 -20.26 -3.38 -7.21
CA SER A 93 -20.72 -3.26 -5.83
C SER A 93 -22.19 -2.85 -5.71
N ALA A 94 -22.76 -2.14 -6.69
CA ALA A 94 -24.18 -1.84 -6.73
C ALA A 94 -24.99 -3.10 -7.06
N THR A 95 -24.58 -3.84 -8.09
CA THR A 95 -25.23 -5.11 -8.48
C THR A 95 -25.22 -6.14 -7.35
N LEU A 96 -24.07 -6.34 -6.69
CA LEU A 96 -23.96 -7.27 -5.56
C LEU A 96 -24.82 -6.86 -4.36
N ARG A 97 -25.05 -5.55 -4.16
CA ARG A 97 -25.96 -5.08 -3.10
C ARG A 97 -27.41 -5.41 -3.41
N GLU A 98 -27.82 -5.21 -4.65
CA GLU A 98 -29.15 -5.57 -5.15
C GLU A 98 -29.38 -7.08 -5.04
N ASP A 99 -28.43 -7.90 -5.51
CA ASP A 99 -28.50 -9.37 -5.39
C ASP A 99 -28.62 -9.82 -3.93
N ARG A 100 -27.85 -9.19 -3.02
CA ARG A 100 -27.94 -9.48 -1.58
C ARG A 100 -29.31 -9.12 -1.01
N GLU A 101 -29.92 -8.02 -1.46
CA GLU A 101 -31.25 -7.61 -1.02
C GLU A 101 -32.33 -8.55 -1.54
N ASN A 102 -32.26 -8.91 -2.82
CA ASN A 102 -33.14 -9.91 -3.44
C ASN A 102 -33.05 -11.25 -2.71
N ALA A 103 -31.84 -11.77 -2.47
CA ALA A 103 -31.62 -13.00 -1.72
C ALA A 103 -32.16 -12.92 -0.28
N ARG A 104 -31.99 -11.78 0.40
CA ARG A 104 -32.59 -11.56 1.73
C ARG A 104 -34.11 -11.57 1.69
N SER A 105 -34.71 -11.01 0.64
CA SER A 105 -36.17 -11.02 0.46
C SER A 105 -36.69 -12.44 0.26
N GLU A 106 -36.01 -13.26 -0.55
CA GLU A 106 -36.36 -14.66 -0.79
C GLU A 106 -36.23 -15.50 0.47
N VAL A 107 -35.15 -15.32 1.24
CA VAL A 107 -35.00 -15.98 2.55
C VAL A 107 -36.13 -15.60 3.50
N ARG A 108 -36.61 -14.35 3.48
CA ARG A 108 -37.76 -13.94 4.31
C ARG A 108 -39.05 -14.62 3.84
N LYS A 109 -39.32 -14.67 2.54
CA LYS A 109 -40.48 -15.38 1.97
C LYS A 109 -40.48 -16.86 2.35
N LEU A 110 -39.36 -17.55 2.14
CA LEU A 110 -39.20 -18.96 2.50
C LEU A 110 -39.34 -19.19 4.01
N LYS A 111 -38.87 -18.26 4.86
CA LYS A 111 -39.09 -18.34 6.31
C LYS A 111 -40.57 -18.21 6.66
N THR A 112 -41.30 -17.30 6.02
CA THR A 112 -42.73 -17.14 6.25
C THR A 112 -43.52 -18.35 5.77
N GLU A 113 -43.21 -18.88 4.58
CA GLU A 113 -43.82 -20.10 4.03
C GLU A 113 -43.54 -21.32 4.92
N ARG A 114 -42.31 -21.48 5.39
CA ARG A 114 -41.97 -22.53 6.36
C ARG A 114 -42.78 -22.38 7.64
N ALA A 115 -42.96 -21.17 8.15
CA ALA A 115 -43.73 -20.93 9.37
C ALA A 115 -45.24 -21.16 9.18
N THR A 116 -45.78 -20.94 7.98
CA THR A 116 -47.17 -21.29 7.66
C THR A 116 -47.35 -22.80 7.51
N LEU A 117 -46.44 -23.48 6.80
CA LEU A 117 -46.47 -24.94 6.64
C LEU A 117 -46.34 -25.65 8.00
N LEU A 118 -45.43 -25.21 8.86
CA LEU A 118 -45.29 -25.77 10.21
C LEU A 118 -46.56 -25.58 11.05
N ARG A 119 -47.26 -24.44 10.89
CA ARG A 119 -48.55 -24.21 11.56
C ARG A 119 -49.64 -25.14 11.03
N GLN A 120 -49.72 -25.36 9.71
CA GLN A 120 -50.67 -26.29 9.10
C GLN A 120 -50.43 -27.76 9.51
N ILE A 121 -49.16 -28.15 9.67
CA ILE A 121 -48.80 -29.47 10.23
C ILE A 121 -49.25 -29.57 11.69
N GLN A 122 -49.03 -28.53 12.51
CA GLN A 122 -49.38 -28.53 13.93
C GLN A 122 -50.90 -28.44 14.18
N SER A 123 -51.65 -27.73 13.35
CA SER A 123 -53.11 -27.62 13.46
C SER A 123 -53.84 -28.88 13.02
N GLY A 124 -53.13 -29.85 12.41
CA GLY A 124 -53.74 -31.08 11.89
C GLY A 124 -54.64 -30.87 10.67
N GLU A 125 -54.60 -29.69 10.04
CA GLU A 125 -55.36 -29.37 8.81
C GLU A 125 -54.84 -30.14 7.59
N ILE A 126 -53.61 -30.67 7.66
CA ILE A 126 -53.17 -31.68 6.72
C ILE A 126 -53.79 -33.00 7.18
N GLU A 127 -54.95 -33.31 6.62
CA GLU A 127 -55.55 -34.63 6.67
C GLU A 127 -54.54 -35.61 6.05
N HIS A 128 -53.70 -36.20 6.91
CA HIS A 128 -52.81 -37.25 6.47
C HIS A 128 -53.71 -38.40 6.08
N ASP A 129 -53.73 -38.73 4.80
CA ASP A 129 -54.42 -39.89 4.28
C ASP A 129 -53.73 -41.14 4.86
N ARG A 130 -54.07 -41.46 6.12
CA ARG A 130 -53.57 -42.61 6.89
C ARG A 130 -54.01 -43.94 6.29
N SER A 131 -54.78 -43.89 5.21
CA SER A 131 -55.28 -45.02 4.44
C SER A 131 -54.16 -45.75 3.69
N ASP A 132 -53.03 -45.08 3.38
CA ASP A 132 -51.86 -45.69 2.72
C ASP A 132 -50.59 -45.62 3.58
N PRO A 133 -50.23 -46.72 4.27
CA PRO A 133 -49.08 -46.76 5.17
C PRO A 133 -47.73 -46.60 4.45
N VAL A 134 -47.63 -46.93 3.16
CA VAL A 134 -46.37 -46.82 2.41
C VAL A 134 -46.09 -45.37 2.03
N ARG A 135 -47.14 -44.63 1.67
CA ARG A 135 -47.05 -43.20 1.37
C ARG A 135 -46.70 -42.40 2.63
N PHE A 136 -47.36 -42.71 3.74
CA PHE A 136 -47.09 -42.06 5.03
C PHE A 136 -45.64 -42.29 5.52
N ALA A 137 -45.09 -43.50 5.33
CA ALA A 137 -43.70 -43.79 5.66
C ALA A 137 -42.71 -42.92 4.85
N ARG A 138 -42.95 -42.72 3.55
CA ARG A 138 -42.11 -41.86 2.70
C ARG A 138 -42.18 -40.38 3.10
N GLU A 139 -43.35 -39.92 3.55
CA GLU A 139 -43.53 -38.55 4.03
C GLU A 139 -42.78 -38.31 5.35
N LEU A 140 -42.76 -39.31 6.25
CA LEU A 140 -41.93 -39.27 7.46
C LEU A 140 -40.43 -39.27 7.14
N ASP A 141 -39.99 -40.10 6.18
CA ASP A 141 -38.59 -40.11 5.74
C ASP A 141 -38.16 -38.74 5.17
N GLN A 142 -39.03 -38.06 4.42
CA GLN A 142 -38.79 -36.71 3.91
C GLN A 142 -38.76 -35.64 5.01
N LEU A 143 -39.65 -35.72 6.00
CA LEU A 143 -39.65 -34.83 7.16
C LEU A 143 -38.39 -35.00 8.03
N VAL A 144 -37.91 -36.23 8.19
CA VAL A 144 -36.64 -36.53 8.86
C VAL A 144 -35.47 -35.98 8.06
N ALA A 145 -35.44 -36.14 6.73
CA ALA A 145 -34.37 -35.60 5.88
C ALA A 145 -34.30 -34.06 5.91
N LEU A 146 -35.45 -33.39 5.92
CA LEU A 146 -35.57 -31.94 6.05
C LEU A 146 -35.14 -31.43 7.44
N SER A 147 -35.48 -32.18 8.51
CA SER A 147 -35.07 -31.83 9.88
C SER A 147 -33.59 -32.11 10.15
N SER A 148 -33.00 -33.09 9.45
CA SER A 148 -31.59 -33.48 9.57
C SER A 148 -30.64 -32.58 8.76
N GLY A 149 -31.17 -31.55 8.08
CA GLY A 149 -30.37 -30.59 7.33
C GLY A 149 -29.51 -31.23 6.23
N GLY A 150 -30.00 -32.28 5.58
CA GLY A 150 -29.31 -32.89 4.43
C GLY A 150 -27.98 -33.61 4.75
N ARG A 151 -27.74 -34.04 6.00
CA ARG A 151 -26.65 -34.99 6.27
C ARG A 151 -27.16 -36.43 6.11
N PRO A 152 -26.51 -37.27 5.29
CA PRO A 152 -26.86 -38.68 5.21
C PRO A 152 -26.65 -39.34 6.58
N VAL A 153 -27.67 -40.10 7.01
CA VAL A 153 -27.69 -40.85 8.27
C VAL A 153 -26.65 -41.97 8.16
N GLY A 154 -25.49 -41.74 8.77
CA GLY A 154 -24.35 -42.65 8.70
C GLY A 154 -23.20 -42.18 9.58
N SER A 155 -23.46 -41.89 10.85
CA SER A 155 -22.43 -41.80 11.89
C SER A 155 -23.10 -41.89 13.24
N VAL A 156 -23.31 -43.11 13.71
CA VAL A 156 -23.60 -43.38 15.12
C VAL A 156 -22.32 -43.09 15.90
N GLY A 157 -22.26 -41.91 16.50
CA GLY A 157 -21.22 -41.51 17.43
C GLY A 157 -21.88 -40.93 18.68
N SER A 158 -22.10 -41.82 19.65
CA SER A 158 -22.43 -41.61 21.07
C SER A 158 -22.92 -40.22 21.48
N SER A 159 -24.22 -40.15 21.79
CA SER A 159 -24.73 -39.26 22.83
C SER A 159 -23.99 -39.61 24.12
N ASP A 160 -23.22 -38.65 24.65
CA ASP A 160 -22.96 -38.41 26.08
C ASP A 160 -21.64 -37.64 26.28
N VAL A 161 -21.60 -36.36 25.87
CA VAL A 161 -20.96 -35.28 26.65
C VAL A 161 -21.69 -33.97 26.35
N VAL A 162 -22.85 -33.81 26.97
CA VAL A 162 -23.44 -32.49 27.23
C VAL A 162 -22.53 -31.82 28.27
N SER A 163 -22.11 -30.57 28.04
CA SER A 163 -21.32 -29.68 28.94
C SER A 163 -19.87 -29.32 28.56
N ALA A 164 -19.49 -29.34 27.28
CA ALA A 164 -18.25 -28.70 26.84
C ALA A 164 -18.52 -27.72 25.69
N GLU A 165 -19.26 -26.66 26.01
CA GLU A 165 -19.19 -25.39 25.28
C GLU A 165 -17.83 -24.77 25.62
N ILE A 166 -16.76 -25.41 25.12
CA ILE A 166 -15.38 -25.00 25.34
C ILE A 166 -15.26 -23.59 24.78
N ASP A 167 -14.97 -22.68 25.71
CA ASP A 167 -14.59 -21.30 25.49
C ASP A 167 -13.75 -21.20 24.20
N ARG A 168 -14.34 -20.64 23.13
CA ARG A 168 -13.71 -20.51 21.79
C ARG A 168 -12.60 -19.47 21.77
N ARG A 169 -12.05 -19.16 22.94
CA ARG A 169 -10.99 -18.20 23.20
C ARG A 169 -9.67 -18.96 23.17
N PRO A 170 -8.69 -18.52 22.36
CA PRO A 170 -7.35 -19.05 22.49
C PRO A 170 -6.84 -18.70 23.89
N SER A 171 -6.30 -19.68 24.62
CA SER A 171 -5.74 -19.47 25.95
C SER A 171 -4.30 -19.98 25.97
N LEU A 172 -3.45 -19.31 26.75
CA LEU A 172 -2.08 -19.77 26.98
C LEU A 172 -2.06 -20.80 28.11
N PRO A 173 -1.16 -21.79 28.06
CA PRO A 173 -1.01 -22.75 29.14
C PRO A 173 -0.50 -22.06 30.42
N PRO A 174 -0.84 -22.60 31.61
CA PRO A 174 -0.37 -22.04 32.87
C PRO A 174 1.16 -21.94 32.90
N GLY A 175 1.69 -20.75 33.18
CA GLY A 175 3.14 -20.48 33.29
C GLY A 175 3.81 -19.93 32.04
N VAL A 176 3.14 -19.91 30.88
CA VAL A 176 3.64 -19.21 29.69
C VAL A 176 3.19 -17.77 29.73
N ARG A 177 4.15 -16.85 29.72
CA ARG A 177 3.84 -15.42 29.77
C ARG A 177 3.53 -14.88 28.36
N PRO A 178 2.57 -13.95 28.22
CA PRO A 178 2.22 -13.33 26.92
C PRO A 178 3.33 -12.50 26.26
N ASP A 179 4.40 -12.19 27.00
CA ASP A 179 5.59 -11.43 26.57
C ASP A 179 6.72 -12.35 26.06
N SER A 180 6.51 -13.67 26.08
CA SER A 180 7.55 -14.67 25.79
C SER A 180 7.41 -15.27 24.38
N LYS A 181 8.54 -15.60 23.74
CA LYS A 181 8.56 -16.27 22.42
C LYS A 181 7.91 -17.65 22.46
N GLU A 182 7.90 -18.28 23.64
CA GLU A 182 7.27 -19.57 23.91
C GLU A 182 5.75 -19.50 23.73
N ALA A 183 5.12 -18.36 24.04
CA ALA A 183 3.69 -18.14 23.80
C ALA A 183 3.34 -18.21 22.31
N VAL A 184 4.17 -17.58 21.46
CA VAL A 184 3.99 -17.58 20.01
C VAL A 184 4.13 -18.99 19.44
N ALA A 185 5.18 -19.72 19.85
CA ALA A 185 5.40 -21.09 19.41
C ALA A 185 4.25 -22.02 19.83
N TRP A 186 3.78 -21.91 21.07
CA TRP A 186 2.71 -22.75 21.59
C TRP A 186 1.41 -22.55 20.81
N LEU A 187 1.03 -21.29 20.52
CA LEU A 187 -0.19 -20.99 19.78
C LEU A 187 -0.14 -21.52 18.35
N LEU A 188 1.01 -21.45 17.69
CA LEU A 188 1.17 -22.01 16.35
C LEU A 188 1.04 -23.53 16.31
N ASP A 189 1.42 -24.22 17.39
CA ASP A 189 1.35 -25.68 17.47
C ASP A 189 -0.03 -26.20 17.94
N HIS A 190 -0.68 -25.48 18.86
CA HIS A 190 -1.90 -25.95 19.53
C HIS A 190 -3.17 -25.23 19.06
N SER A 191 -3.04 -24.11 18.36
CA SER A 191 -4.15 -23.34 17.79
C SER A 191 -3.90 -22.99 16.33
N PRO A 192 -3.83 -23.99 15.42
CA PRO A 192 -3.51 -23.77 14.01
C PRO A 192 -4.58 -22.94 13.26
N GLN A 193 -5.78 -22.81 13.81
CA GLN A 193 -6.89 -22.00 13.29
C GLN A 193 -6.89 -20.55 13.82
N SER A 194 -5.87 -20.15 14.58
CA SER A 194 -5.80 -18.80 15.15
C SER A 194 -5.76 -17.71 14.08
N ARG A 195 -6.54 -16.66 14.31
CA ARG A 195 -6.51 -15.43 13.53
C ARG A 195 -5.59 -14.44 14.23
N TRP A 196 -4.47 -14.13 13.62
CA TRP A 196 -3.50 -13.16 14.12
C TRP A 196 -3.86 -11.78 13.59
N VAL A 197 -4.11 -10.83 14.48
CA VAL A 197 -4.34 -9.41 14.17
C VAL A 197 -3.20 -8.63 14.79
N ILE A 198 -2.38 -8.00 13.95
CA ILE A 198 -1.12 -7.41 14.36
C ILE A 198 -1.17 -5.92 14.10
N ASP A 199 -0.83 -5.15 15.12
CA ASP A 199 -0.60 -3.72 14.98
C ASP A 199 0.71 -3.46 14.23
N GLY A 200 0.59 -2.95 13.01
CA GLY A 200 1.71 -2.71 12.11
C GLY A 200 2.64 -1.58 12.56
N TYR A 201 2.11 -0.56 13.25
CA TYR A 201 2.93 0.53 13.78
C TYR A 201 3.80 0.01 14.92
N ASN A 202 3.20 -0.64 15.91
CA ASN A 202 3.93 -1.20 17.06
C ASN A 202 4.92 -2.29 16.65
N LEU A 203 4.56 -3.17 15.71
CA LEU A 203 5.50 -4.17 15.21
C LEU A 203 6.68 -3.53 14.46
N SER A 204 6.44 -2.51 13.63
CA SER A 204 7.51 -1.81 12.91
C SER A 204 8.50 -1.12 13.86
N PHE A 205 7.99 -0.54 14.95
CA PHE A 205 8.80 0.08 16.00
C PHE A 205 9.60 -0.97 16.79
N ALA A 206 8.96 -2.06 17.22
CA ALA A 206 9.61 -3.15 17.97
C ALA A 206 10.69 -3.89 17.16
N LEU A 207 10.59 -3.91 15.83
CA LEU A 207 11.62 -4.45 14.94
C LEU A 207 12.91 -3.59 14.85
N GLY A 208 13.00 -2.50 15.62
CA GLY A 208 14.23 -1.74 15.83
C GLY A 208 14.62 -0.85 14.66
N LYS A 209 13.68 -0.56 13.76
CA LYS A 209 13.90 0.36 12.66
C LYS A 209 12.73 1.31 12.54
N ALA A 210 12.86 2.48 13.17
CA ALA A 210 12.20 3.69 12.71
C ALA A 210 12.76 4.03 11.31
N MET A 211 12.41 3.22 10.29
CA MET A 211 12.83 3.48 8.92
C MET A 211 12.14 4.76 8.49
N THR A 212 12.94 5.71 8.02
CA THR A 212 12.50 7.00 7.50
C THR A 212 11.50 6.85 6.34
N ASP A 213 11.49 5.68 5.69
CA ASP A 213 10.53 5.28 4.67
C ASP A 213 9.51 4.23 5.19
N PRO A 214 8.22 4.60 5.32
CA PRO A 214 7.12 3.69 5.67
C PRO A 214 6.98 2.48 4.74
N ALA A 215 7.31 2.62 3.45
CA ALA A 215 7.20 1.53 2.49
C ALA A 215 8.26 0.44 2.72
N GLU A 216 9.45 0.81 3.16
CA GLU A 216 10.51 -0.13 3.51
C GLU A 216 10.19 -0.87 4.81
N ALA A 217 9.67 -0.16 5.82
CA ALA A 217 9.20 -0.76 7.07
C ALA A 217 8.14 -1.84 6.81
N ARG A 218 7.19 -1.54 5.92
CA ARG A 218 6.15 -2.48 5.49
C ARG A 218 6.73 -3.73 4.83
N ARG A 219 7.64 -3.59 3.86
CA ARG A 219 8.26 -4.74 3.18
C ARG A 219 8.98 -5.67 4.16
N GLU A 220 9.67 -5.11 5.16
CA GLU A 220 10.37 -5.90 6.16
C GLU A 220 9.39 -6.62 7.11
N VAL A 221 8.31 -5.96 7.54
CA VAL A 221 7.23 -6.57 8.32
C VAL A 221 6.60 -7.74 7.54
N GLU A 222 6.21 -7.53 6.28
CA GLU A 222 5.65 -8.57 5.41
C GLU A 222 6.61 -9.76 5.24
N ARG A 223 7.90 -9.48 5.04
CA ARG A 223 8.94 -10.52 4.89
C ARG A 223 9.07 -11.38 6.14
N ARG A 224 9.10 -10.78 7.33
CA ARG A 224 9.21 -11.53 8.59
C ARG A 224 7.93 -12.28 8.92
N LEU A 225 6.77 -11.64 8.76
CA LEU A 225 5.48 -12.28 9.02
C LEU A 225 5.14 -13.41 8.05
N SER A 226 5.77 -13.46 6.88
CA SER A 226 5.69 -14.62 6.00
C SER A 226 6.16 -15.92 6.68
N LYS A 227 7.10 -15.86 7.65
CA LYS A 227 7.52 -17.02 8.47
C LYS A 227 6.38 -17.47 9.40
N LEU A 228 5.70 -16.52 10.02
CA LEU A 228 4.53 -16.77 10.88
C LEU A 228 3.38 -17.38 10.07
N ALA A 229 3.03 -16.77 8.95
CA ALA A 229 1.93 -17.22 8.10
C ALA A 229 2.14 -18.63 7.51
N ARG A 230 3.39 -18.99 7.18
CA ARG A 230 3.72 -20.36 6.74
C ARG A 230 3.50 -21.39 7.84
N ARG A 231 3.71 -21.01 9.11
CA ARG A 231 3.56 -21.91 10.27
C ARG A 231 2.10 -21.99 10.72
N ALA A 232 1.35 -20.90 10.58
CA ALA A 232 -0.08 -20.81 10.84
C ALA A 232 -0.92 -21.29 9.64
N SER A 233 -0.59 -22.45 9.06
CA SER A 233 -1.08 -22.90 7.74
C SER A 233 -2.61 -22.96 7.57
N ASN A 234 -3.38 -23.04 8.67
CA ASN A 234 -4.85 -23.06 8.68
C ASN A 234 -5.46 -21.79 9.30
N GLY A 235 -4.63 -20.82 9.68
CA GLY A 235 -5.01 -19.55 10.28
C GLY A 235 -4.89 -18.40 9.28
N SER A 236 -5.15 -17.19 9.76
CA SER A 236 -4.98 -15.97 8.96
C SER A 236 -4.10 -14.97 9.71
N VAL A 237 -3.13 -14.37 9.02
CA VAL A 237 -2.29 -13.30 9.57
C VAL A 237 -2.69 -11.98 8.92
N LEU A 238 -3.22 -11.07 9.72
CA LEU A 238 -3.65 -9.73 9.31
C LEU A 238 -2.80 -8.68 10.02
N VAL A 239 -2.20 -7.78 9.25
CA VAL A 239 -1.51 -6.59 9.77
C VAL A 239 -2.35 -5.36 9.52
N VAL A 240 -2.56 -4.54 10.55
CA VAL A 240 -3.32 -3.29 10.46
C VAL A 240 -2.37 -2.11 10.62
N PHE A 241 -2.33 -1.20 9.64
CA PHE A 241 -1.58 0.05 9.70
C PHE A 241 -2.51 1.26 9.88
N ASP A 242 -2.02 2.29 10.57
CA ASP A 242 -2.68 3.58 10.67
C ASP A 242 -2.64 4.32 9.32
N SER A 243 -3.75 4.95 8.95
CA SER A 243 -4.08 5.32 7.56
C SER A 243 -3.58 6.70 7.12
N ALA A 244 -2.65 7.31 7.86
CA ALA A 244 -2.37 8.73 7.68
C ALA A 244 -1.56 9.11 6.42
N LYS A 245 -1.07 8.18 5.59
CA LYS A 245 -0.21 8.57 4.44
C LYS A 245 -0.39 7.89 3.08
N GLU A 246 -1.07 6.75 2.94
CA GLU A 246 -1.22 6.14 1.61
C GLU A 246 -2.61 5.56 1.40
N GLY A 247 -3.13 5.82 0.20
CA GLY A 247 -4.54 5.76 -0.15
C GLY A 247 -5.22 4.42 0.08
N GLU A 248 -6.51 4.56 0.39
CA GLU A 248 -7.58 3.58 0.42
C GLU A 248 -7.37 2.35 -0.49
N ARG A 249 -6.94 1.23 0.11
CA ARG A 249 -7.38 -0.13 -0.20
C ARG A 249 -6.67 -1.11 0.72
N ALA A 250 -7.37 -2.15 1.17
CA ALA A 250 -6.71 -3.36 1.63
C ALA A 250 -5.88 -3.91 0.46
N VAL A 251 -4.62 -3.49 0.38
CA VAL A 251 -3.67 -4.06 -0.58
C VAL A 251 -3.39 -5.45 -0.04
N ARG A 252 -3.98 -6.48 -0.66
CA ARG A 252 -3.53 -7.87 -0.49
C ARG A 252 -2.09 -7.95 -1.01
N SER A 253 -1.14 -7.53 -0.19
CA SER A 253 0.28 -7.67 -0.46
C SER A 253 0.73 -8.97 0.18
N GLY A 254 0.68 -10.04 -0.61
CA GLY A 254 1.29 -11.32 -0.28
C GLY A 254 0.31 -12.50 -0.33
N ARG A 255 0.74 -13.61 -0.95
CA ARG A 255 0.02 -14.90 -0.99
C ARG A 255 -0.32 -15.50 0.40
N LEU A 256 0.17 -14.93 1.50
CA LEU A 256 0.17 -15.54 2.84
C LEU A 256 -0.12 -14.57 4.00
N VAL A 257 0.09 -13.26 3.84
CA VAL A 257 -0.16 -12.25 4.89
C VAL A 257 -1.11 -11.20 4.32
N ASP A 258 -2.21 -10.93 5.02
CA ASP A 258 -3.13 -9.87 4.66
C ASP A 258 -2.71 -8.55 5.31
N VAL A 259 -2.75 -7.46 4.55
CA VAL A 259 -2.48 -6.11 5.06
C VAL A 259 -3.73 -5.26 4.88
N ALA A 260 -4.21 -4.71 6.00
CA ALA A 260 -5.32 -3.77 6.05
C ALA A 260 -4.84 -2.40 6.53
N PHE A 261 -5.50 -1.38 6.00
CA PHE A 261 -5.39 -0.02 6.50
C PHE A 261 -6.68 0.32 7.24
N ALA A 262 -6.55 1.04 8.34
CA ALA A 262 -7.71 1.59 9.02
C ALA A 262 -8.51 2.49 8.05
N PRO A 263 -9.85 2.47 8.06
CA PRO A 263 -10.64 3.44 7.33
C PRO A 263 -10.34 4.88 7.78
N SER A 264 -10.44 5.87 6.89
CA SER A 264 -10.18 7.29 7.20
C SER A 264 -11.03 7.90 8.33
N HIS A 265 -12.09 7.21 8.75
CA HIS A 265 -13.03 7.61 9.80
C HIS A 265 -12.90 6.75 11.08
N GLN A 266 -11.92 5.85 11.15
CA GLN A 266 -11.75 4.93 12.27
C GLN A 266 -10.25 4.80 12.59
N SER A 267 -9.90 4.81 13.89
CA SER A 267 -8.52 4.54 14.30
C SER A 267 -8.12 3.09 13.99
N ALA A 268 -6.83 2.83 13.82
CA ALA A 268 -6.32 1.45 13.69
C ALA A 268 -6.73 0.60 14.90
N ASP A 269 -6.72 1.19 16.09
CA ASP A 269 -7.08 0.55 17.35
C ASP A 269 -8.54 0.07 17.32
N ASP A 270 -9.47 0.92 16.93
CA ASP A 270 -10.88 0.56 16.83
C ASP A 270 -11.12 -0.55 15.80
N ALA A 271 -10.39 -0.52 14.69
CA ALA A 271 -10.46 -1.55 13.66
C ALA A 271 -9.90 -2.91 14.14
N ILE A 272 -8.90 -2.89 15.03
CA ILE A 272 -8.33 -4.09 15.67
C ILE A 272 -9.30 -4.63 16.72
N VAL A 273 -9.86 -3.78 17.58
CA VAL A 273 -10.83 -4.17 18.62
C VAL A 273 -12.10 -4.78 18.02
N GLU A 274 -12.59 -4.25 16.90
CA GLU A 274 -13.74 -4.82 16.19
C GLU A 274 -13.44 -6.26 15.72
N ARG A 275 -12.21 -6.51 15.27
CA ARG A 275 -11.76 -7.84 14.81
C ARG A 275 -11.44 -8.78 15.97
N ALA A 276 -11.08 -8.24 17.14
CA ALA A 276 -10.84 -9.00 18.36
C ALA A 276 -12.06 -9.81 18.83
N ALA A 277 -13.28 -9.38 18.46
CA ALA A 277 -14.51 -10.08 18.78
C ALA A 277 -14.70 -11.41 18.01
N ALA A 278 -13.87 -11.71 17.01
CA ALA A 278 -13.95 -12.97 16.28
C ALA A 278 -13.35 -14.14 17.09
N PRO A 279 -13.88 -15.37 16.94
CA PRO A 279 -13.35 -16.54 17.64
C PRO A 279 -11.91 -16.85 17.22
N TYR A 280 -11.12 -17.40 18.14
CA TYR A 280 -9.71 -17.76 17.93
C TYR A 280 -8.79 -16.58 17.54
N THR A 281 -9.16 -15.35 17.91
CA THR A 281 -8.35 -14.17 17.59
C THR A 281 -7.20 -13.96 18.58
N VAL A 282 -6.00 -13.74 18.04
CA VAL A 282 -4.80 -13.36 18.77
C VAL A 282 -4.42 -11.95 18.32
N VAL A 283 -4.41 -10.99 19.23
CA VAL A 283 -3.99 -9.61 18.97
C VAL A 283 -2.56 -9.41 19.43
N VAL A 284 -1.73 -8.79 18.58
CA VAL A 284 -0.34 -8.47 18.92
C VAL A 284 -0.17 -6.95 18.89
N SER A 285 0.10 -6.37 20.06
CA SER A 285 0.39 -4.94 20.21
C SER A 285 1.18 -4.70 21.50
N ASN A 286 1.92 -3.59 21.55
CA ASN A 286 2.56 -3.11 22.79
C ASN A 286 1.75 -2.00 23.47
N ASP A 287 0.73 -1.45 22.81
CA ASP A 287 -0.17 -0.47 23.39
C ASP A 287 -1.00 -1.11 24.51
N ARG A 288 -1.05 -0.50 25.69
CA ARG A 288 -1.78 -1.06 26.83
C ARG A 288 -3.29 -0.96 26.65
N GLU A 289 -3.79 0.16 26.16
CA GLU A 289 -5.23 0.42 26.02
C GLU A 289 -5.84 -0.49 24.96
N LEU A 290 -5.16 -0.65 23.81
CA LEU A 290 -5.61 -1.54 22.75
C LEU A 290 -5.68 -3.00 23.22
N ARG A 291 -4.71 -3.43 24.04
CA ARG A 291 -4.66 -4.77 24.60
C ARG A 291 -5.81 -5.03 25.55
N GLU A 292 -6.02 -4.15 26.54
CA GLU A 292 -7.12 -4.28 27.50
C GLU A 292 -8.48 -4.34 26.76
N ARG A 293 -8.71 -3.42 25.80
CA ARG A 293 -9.93 -3.41 24.98
C ARG A 293 -10.11 -4.65 24.11
N SER A 294 -9.02 -5.28 23.67
CA SER A 294 -9.07 -6.51 22.85
C SER A 294 -9.34 -7.75 23.70
N GLU A 295 -8.76 -7.83 24.90
CA GLU A 295 -9.04 -8.90 25.87
C GLU A 295 -10.50 -8.89 26.32
N GLU A 296 -11.07 -7.70 26.55
CA GLU A 296 -12.50 -7.53 26.87
C GLU A 296 -13.43 -8.10 25.79
N ARG A 297 -12.98 -8.09 24.52
CA ARG A 297 -13.71 -8.66 23.38
C ARG A 297 -13.47 -10.17 23.18
N GLY A 298 -12.63 -10.79 24.02
CA GLY A 298 -12.37 -12.23 24.01
C GLY A 298 -11.19 -12.65 23.14
N ALA A 299 -10.36 -11.73 22.67
CA ALA A 299 -9.10 -12.07 22.01
C ALA A 299 -8.02 -12.41 23.03
N LEU A 300 -7.10 -13.29 22.64
CA LEU A 300 -5.86 -13.49 23.36
C LEU A 300 -4.87 -12.41 22.93
N VAL A 301 -4.15 -11.83 23.88
CA VAL A 301 -3.25 -10.73 23.58
C VAL A 301 -1.80 -11.10 23.85
N LEU A 302 -0.92 -10.74 22.92
CA LEU A 302 0.52 -10.92 23.01
C LEU A 302 1.25 -9.58 22.82
N TRP A 303 2.45 -9.50 23.38
CA TRP A 303 3.31 -8.34 23.22
C TRP A 303 4.01 -8.39 21.86
N SER A 304 4.19 -7.24 21.22
CA SER A 304 4.94 -7.14 19.96
C SER A 304 6.37 -7.65 20.14
N ASP A 305 6.98 -7.44 21.31
CA ASP A 305 8.33 -7.93 21.63
C ASP A 305 8.43 -9.47 21.62
N ALA A 306 7.39 -10.16 22.08
CA ALA A 306 7.32 -11.62 22.05
C ALA A 306 7.35 -12.16 20.61
N LEU A 307 6.60 -11.50 19.73
CA LEU A 307 6.57 -11.82 18.31
C LEU A 307 7.91 -11.51 17.63
N VAL A 308 8.52 -10.37 17.93
CA VAL A 308 9.84 -10.00 17.40
C VAL A 308 10.91 -11.00 17.84
N ALA A 309 10.91 -11.41 19.11
CA ALA A 309 11.84 -12.40 19.64
C ALA A 309 11.70 -13.79 19.01
N TRP A 310 10.49 -14.15 18.54
CA TRP A 310 10.25 -15.40 17.80
C TRP A 310 10.63 -15.29 16.30
N LEU A 311 10.49 -14.09 15.73
CA LEU A 311 10.81 -13.82 14.33
C LEU A 311 12.33 -13.70 14.07
N GLY A 312 13.09 -13.19 15.05
CA GLY A 312 14.56 -13.15 15.05
C GLY A 312 15.20 -14.54 15.15
#